data_AF-A0A401I1Q3-F1
#
_entry.id   AF-A0A401I1Q3-F1
#
_cell.length_a   1.000
_cell.length_b   1.000
_cell.length_c   1.000
_cell.angle_alpha   90.00
_cell.angle_beta   90.00
_cell.angle_gamma   90.00
#
_symmetry.space_group_name_H-M   'P 1'
#
loop_
_entity.id
_entity.type
_entity.pdbx_description
1 polymer ?
#
loop_
_entity_poly.entity_id
_entity_poly.type
_entity_poly.pdbx_seq_one_letter_code
_entity_poly.pdbx_strand_id
1 'polypeptide(L)'
;MRRSAVLSAALSILLCLILVVPAAASDLRWSVGDTYITSLAVRGDGEAVAVGTYDATASVYDATGERQLEFIAGNVVTGVTFLEDGSLLVSSDDRQLYRIAPDASVVWSLPLRRAVTGVAASQDGSRVLALLKGDPKAYLFDQDGQPQGELEIGIQPRKADLSDNGEWIALGGSDQYVYVIDGELEQVGKHSISGTIDALTITDEGRVVVGSSTGSVVILEPDGRRIEFSAADAVTAVAATADGRYIAGS
;
A
#
# COMPACT_ATOMS: atom_id res chain seq x y z
N MET A 1 6.44 -51.69 -44.13
CA MET A 1 7.15 -50.77 -43.21
C MET A 1 7.14 -49.39 -43.86
N ARG A 2 6.65 -48.27 -43.32
CA ARG A 2 6.00 -47.86 -42.07
C ARG A 2 5.01 -46.75 -42.50
N ARG A 3 3.82 -46.72 -41.90
CA ARG A 3 2.87 -45.62 -41.97
C ARG A 3 3.45 -44.43 -41.18
N SER A 4 3.58 -43.26 -41.78
CA SER A 4 3.83 -42.01 -41.04
C SER A 4 2.50 -41.30 -40.82
N ALA A 5 2.02 -41.40 -39.58
CA ALA A 5 0.85 -40.72 -39.08
C ALA A 5 1.09 -39.21 -39.04
N VAL A 6 0.14 -38.45 -39.57
CA VAL A 6 0.00 -37.02 -39.28
C VAL A 6 -0.71 -36.95 -37.93
N LEU A 7 0.04 -36.65 -36.86
CA LEU A 7 -0.53 -36.31 -35.55
C LEU A 7 -0.30 -34.82 -35.26
N SER A 8 -1.42 -34.12 -35.21
CA SER A 8 -1.77 -33.00 -34.33
C SER A 8 -0.67 -32.37 -33.47
N ALA A 9 -0.48 -31.06 -33.63
CA ALA A 9 -0.24 -30.16 -32.51
C ALA A 9 -0.88 -28.81 -32.86
N ALA A 10 -2.12 -28.61 -32.40
CA ALA A 10 -2.77 -27.31 -32.37
C ALA A 10 -1.97 -26.41 -31.40
N LEU A 11 -1.29 -25.39 -31.95
CA LEU A 11 -0.59 -24.39 -31.18
C LEU A 11 -1.62 -23.35 -30.72
N SER A 12 -2.19 -23.56 -29.53
CA SER A 12 -3.00 -22.56 -28.84
C SER A 12 -2.09 -21.42 -28.39
N ILE A 13 -1.93 -20.40 -29.23
CA ILE A 13 -1.35 -19.12 -28.82
C ILE A 13 -2.44 -18.39 -28.03
N LEU A 14 -2.38 -18.46 -26.70
CA LEU A 14 -3.19 -17.63 -25.82
C LEU A 14 -2.65 -16.20 -25.92
N LEU A 15 -3.27 -15.41 -26.79
CA LEU A 15 -3.01 -13.98 -26.90
C LEU A 15 -3.60 -13.31 -25.64
N CYS A 16 -2.77 -13.07 -24.62
CA CYS A 16 -3.11 -12.16 -23.52
C CYS A 16 -3.23 -10.75 -24.10
N LEU A 17 -4.42 -10.41 -24.61
CA LEU A 17 -4.80 -9.02 -24.80
C LEU A 17 -4.87 -8.39 -23.40
N ILE A 18 -3.85 -7.64 -23.04
CA ILE A 18 -3.98 -6.57 -22.06
C ILE A 18 -4.97 -5.60 -22.70
N LEU A 19 -6.23 -5.68 -22.28
CA LEU A 19 -7.23 -4.67 -22.59
C LEU A 19 -6.77 -3.40 -21.87
N VAL A 20 -6.01 -2.56 -22.59
CA VAL A 20 -5.94 -1.13 -22.29
C VAL A 20 -7.33 -0.61 -22.64
N VAL A 21 -8.27 -0.74 -21.70
CA VAL A 21 -9.51 0.02 -21.77
C VAL A 21 -9.06 1.48 -21.72
N PRO A 22 -9.24 2.29 -22.78
CA PRO A 22 -8.99 3.70 -22.65
C PRO A 22 -9.90 4.19 -21.52
N ALA A 23 -9.31 4.75 -20.47
CA ALA A 23 -10.05 5.33 -19.38
C ALA A 23 -11.04 6.32 -20.00
N ALA A 24 -12.32 5.96 -20.04
CA ALA A 24 -13.37 6.89 -20.40
C ALA A 24 -13.19 8.09 -19.47
N ALA A 25 -13.23 9.31 -20.02
CA ALA A 25 -13.21 10.52 -19.20
C ALA A 25 -14.33 10.39 -18.17
N SER A 26 -13.95 10.11 -16.91
CA SER A 26 -14.90 9.96 -15.83
C SER A 26 -15.31 11.35 -15.38
N ASP A 27 -16.60 11.66 -15.42
CA ASP A 27 -17.12 12.88 -14.83
C ASP A 27 -16.74 12.93 -13.34
N LEU A 28 -16.21 14.08 -12.88
CA LEU A 28 -15.92 14.32 -11.47
C LEU A 28 -17.21 14.16 -10.67
N ARG A 29 -17.27 13.13 -9.80
CA ARG A 29 -18.48 12.84 -9.00
C ARG A 29 -18.61 13.75 -7.79
N TRP A 30 -17.51 14.00 -7.09
CA TRP A 30 -17.42 14.89 -5.93
C TRP A 30 -15.97 15.23 -5.65
N SER A 31 -15.75 16.28 -4.85
CA SER A 31 -14.45 16.71 -4.35
C SER A 31 -14.57 17.18 -2.92
N VAL A 32 -13.57 16.90 -2.08
CA VAL A 32 -13.57 17.26 -0.65
C VAL A 32 -12.20 17.79 -0.24
N GLY A 33 -12.20 18.72 0.72
CA GLY A 33 -11.00 19.28 1.34
C GLY A 33 -10.42 20.50 0.61
N ASP A 34 -9.89 21.43 1.41
CA ASP A 34 -9.15 22.62 0.95
C ASP A 34 -7.68 22.59 1.44
N THR A 35 -7.16 21.39 1.73
CA THR A 35 -5.87 21.17 2.39
C THR A 35 -5.05 20.08 1.71
N TYR A 36 -3.80 19.93 2.13
CA TYR A 36 -2.92 18.89 1.61
C TYR A 36 -3.34 17.52 2.12
N ILE A 37 -3.70 16.66 1.18
CA ILE A 37 -3.90 15.22 1.42
C ILE A 37 -2.53 14.58 1.55
N THR A 38 -2.34 13.83 2.63
CA THR A 38 -1.08 13.13 2.94
C THR A 38 -1.18 11.63 2.71
N SER A 39 -2.39 11.07 2.76
CA SER A 39 -2.65 9.64 2.59
C SER A 39 -4.09 9.38 2.16
N LEU A 40 -4.29 8.30 1.40
CA LEU A 40 -5.57 7.80 0.93
C LEU A 40 -5.62 6.29 1.12
N ALA A 41 -6.80 5.76 1.43
CA ALA A 41 -7.08 4.32 1.40
C ALA A 41 -8.50 4.06 0.91
N VAL A 42 -8.71 2.94 0.21
CA VAL A 42 -10.04 2.46 -0.21
C VAL A 42 -10.41 1.28 0.65
N ARG A 43 -11.64 1.21 1.14
CA ARG A 43 -12.12 0.05 1.91
C ARG A 43 -12.22 -1.17 0.99
N GLY A 44 -12.00 -2.38 1.50
CA GLY A 44 -11.96 -3.61 0.70
C GLY A 44 -13.23 -3.91 -0.11
N ASP A 45 -14.38 -3.35 0.27
CA ASP A 45 -15.64 -3.44 -0.49
C ASP A 45 -15.77 -2.39 -1.61
N GLY A 46 -14.85 -1.42 -1.68
CA GLY A 46 -14.85 -0.33 -2.65
C GLY A 46 -15.90 0.76 -2.37
N GLU A 47 -16.62 0.70 -1.25
CA GLU A 47 -17.74 1.61 -0.97
C GLU A 47 -17.32 2.88 -0.21
N ALA A 48 -16.10 2.90 0.34
CA ALA A 48 -15.60 4.01 1.13
C ALA A 48 -14.13 4.35 0.84
N VAL A 49 -13.80 5.63 1.00
CA VAL A 49 -12.44 6.17 0.88
C VAL A 49 -12.07 6.90 2.16
N ALA A 50 -10.91 6.57 2.74
CA ALA A 50 -10.31 7.31 3.83
C ALA A 50 -9.31 8.33 3.30
N VAL A 51 -9.24 9.48 3.96
CA VAL A 51 -8.36 10.60 3.63
C VAL A 51 -7.68 11.09 4.91
N GLY A 52 -6.36 11.08 4.91
CA GLY A 52 -5.55 11.76 5.92
C GLY A 52 -5.05 13.11 5.42
N THR A 53 -5.00 14.11 6.30
CA THR A 53 -4.61 15.48 5.92
C THR A 53 -3.52 16.09 6.80
N TYR A 54 -2.91 17.15 6.26
CA TYR A 54 -1.94 17.98 6.98
C TYR A 54 -2.56 18.73 8.17
N ASP A 55 -3.87 19.00 8.15
CA ASP A 55 -4.58 19.70 9.24
C ASP A 55 -5.02 18.77 10.38
N ALA A 56 -4.32 17.64 10.54
CA ALA A 56 -4.55 16.64 11.57
C ALA A 56 -5.88 15.88 11.47
N THR A 57 -6.55 15.89 10.31
CA THR A 57 -7.85 15.23 10.15
C THR A 57 -7.72 13.92 9.36
N ALA A 58 -8.32 12.86 9.89
CA ALA A 58 -8.66 11.66 9.15
C ALA A 58 -10.18 11.64 8.89
N SER A 59 -10.61 11.50 7.64
CA SER A 59 -12.02 11.43 7.27
C SER A 59 -12.31 10.19 6.44
N VAL A 60 -13.52 9.64 6.55
CA VAL A 60 -14.03 8.60 5.65
C VAL A 60 -15.22 9.14 4.89
N TYR A 61 -15.23 8.92 3.58
CA TYR A 61 -16.30 9.30 2.67
C TYR A 61 -16.86 8.07 1.97
N ASP A 62 -18.16 8.04 1.73
CA ASP A 62 -18.77 7.01 0.88
C ASP A 62 -18.67 7.35 -0.62
N ALA A 63 -19.18 6.46 -1.47
CA ALA A 63 -19.18 6.64 -2.92
C ALA A 63 -19.92 7.91 -3.41
N THR A 64 -20.80 8.49 -2.61
CA THR A 64 -21.53 9.74 -2.91
C THR A 64 -20.78 11.00 -2.47
N GLY A 65 -19.71 10.84 -1.69
CA GLY A 65 -18.93 11.95 -1.12
C GLY A 65 -19.46 12.43 0.24
N GLU A 66 -20.42 11.72 0.83
CA GLU A 66 -20.88 12.00 2.19
C GLU A 66 -19.84 11.51 3.20
N ARG A 67 -19.53 12.36 4.18
CA ARG A 67 -18.56 12.04 5.23
C ARG A 67 -19.20 11.19 6.32
N GLN A 68 -18.74 9.95 6.42
CA GLN A 68 -19.23 8.95 7.38
C GLN A 68 -18.46 8.98 8.71
N LEU A 69 -17.19 9.42 8.69
CA LEU A 69 -16.33 9.50 9.86
C LEU A 69 -15.44 10.74 9.79
N GLU A 70 -15.20 11.37 10.93
CA GLU A 70 -14.17 12.40 11.12
C GLU A 70 -13.45 12.14 12.46
N PHE A 71 -12.12 12.11 12.41
CA PHE A 71 -11.25 12.00 13.57
C PHE A 71 -10.15 13.07 13.48
N ILE A 72 -9.91 13.76 14.60
CA ILE A 72 -8.89 14.80 14.70
C ILE A 72 -7.75 14.28 15.58
N ALA A 73 -6.60 14.02 14.97
CA ALA A 73 -5.36 13.68 15.64
C ALA A 73 -4.74 14.92 16.32
N GLY A 74 -3.66 14.72 17.08
CA GLY A 74 -2.93 15.82 17.70
C GLY A 74 -2.03 16.61 16.74
N ASN A 75 -1.77 16.08 15.54
CA ASN A 75 -0.93 16.68 14.50
C ASN A 75 -1.21 16.01 13.14
N VAL A 76 -0.51 16.44 12.08
CA VAL A 76 -0.57 15.91 10.71
C VAL A 76 -0.84 14.40 10.71
N VAL A 77 -1.93 13.99 10.06
CA VAL A 77 -2.17 12.58 9.77
C VAL A 77 -1.21 12.19 8.64
N THR A 78 -0.41 11.16 8.83
CA THR A 78 0.62 10.74 7.87
C THR A 78 0.22 9.51 7.06
N GLY A 79 -0.78 8.78 7.53
CA GLY A 79 -1.20 7.52 6.93
C GLY A 79 -2.55 7.08 7.47
N VAL A 80 -3.40 6.56 6.58
CA VAL A 80 -4.68 5.94 6.92
C VAL A 80 -4.77 4.57 6.24
N THR A 81 -5.36 3.58 6.91
CA THR A 81 -5.70 2.28 6.28
C THR A 81 -6.92 1.65 6.95
N PHE A 82 -7.73 0.92 6.18
CA PHE A 82 -8.92 0.23 6.69
C PHE A 82 -8.57 -1.18 7.19
N LEU A 83 -9.35 -1.66 8.16
CA LEU A 83 -9.44 -3.06 8.55
C LEU A 83 -10.77 -3.66 8.09
N GLU A 84 -10.89 -4.99 8.07
CA GLU A 84 -12.09 -5.73 7.64
C GLU A 84 -13.34 -5.34 8.45
N ASP A 85 -13.17 -5.02 9.73
CA ASP A 85 -14.28 -4.61 10.62
C ASP A 85 -14.76 -3.16 10.37
N GLY A 86 -14.18 -2.48 9.39
CA GLY A 86 -14.48 -1.09 9.04
C GLY A 86 -13.75 -0.07 9.91
N SER A 87 -12.94 -0.49 10.88
CA SER A 87 -12.08 0.40 11.64
C SER A 87 -11.05 1.05 10.73
N LEU A 88 -10.64 2.26 11.11
CA LEU A 88 -9.57 3.00 10.46
C LEU A 88 -8.34 3.03 11.37
N LEU A 89 -7.20 2.58 10.85
CA LEU A 89 -5.91 2.85 11.46
C LEU A 89 -5.40 4.21 10.98
N VAL A 90 -4.91 5.03 11.93
CA VAL A 90 -4.43 6.39 11.66
C VAL A 90 -3.06 6.57 12.27
N SER A 91 -2.07 6.88 11.45
CA SER A 91 -0.73 7.30 11.91
C SER A 91 -0.60 8.82 11.89
N SER A 92 0.09 9.39 12.88
CA SER A 92 0.27 10.84 12.97
C SER A 92 1.67 11.26 13.46
N ASP A 93 2.05 12.47 13.05
CA ASP A 93 3.25 13.18 13.49
C ASP A 93 3.20 13.58 14.98
N ASP A 94 2.05 13.44 15.65
CA ASP A 94 1.91 13.59 17.10
C ASP A 94 2.52 12.42 17.90
N ARG A 95 3.10 11.44 17.18
CA ARG A 95 3.72 10.21 17.70
C ARG A 95 2.69 9.19 18.18
N GLN A 96 1.52 9.18 17.59
CA GLN A 96 0.48 8.21 17.88
C GLN A 96 0.16 7.37 16.64
N LEU A 97 -0.13 6.09 16.91
CA LEU A 97 -0.91 5.24 16.04
C LEU A 97 -2.27 5.04 16.71
N TYR A 98 -3.36 5.19 15.96
CA TYR A 98 -4.71 5.02 16.45
C TYR A 98 -5.43 3.90 15.71
N ARG A 99 -6.36 3.24 16.39
CA ARG A 99 -7.47 2.53 15.75
C ARG A 99 -8.79 3.21 16.11
N ILE A 100 -9.51 3.63 15.10
CA ILE A 100 -10.77 4.36 15.20
C ILE A 100 -11.89 3.46 14.69
N ALA A 101 -12.93 3.24 15.48
CA ALA A 101 -14.09 2.46 15.07
C ALA A 101 -14.97 3.25 14.08
N PRO A 102 -15.86 2.58 13.32
CA PRO A 102 -16.78 3.25 12.39
C PRO A 102 -17.66 4.34 13.03
N ASP A 103 -17.90 4.28 14.35
CA ASP A 103 -18.66 5.28 15.11
C ASP A 103 -17.80 6.48 15.59
N ALA A 104 -16.58 6.60 15.06
CA ALA A 104 -15.57 7.59 15.42
C ALA A 104 -15.00 7.48 16.85
N SER A 105 -15.33 6.42 17.60
CA SER A 105 -14.71 6.17 18.90
C SER A 105 -13.27 5.66 18.74
N VAL A 106 -12.38 6.08 19.64
CA VAL A 106 -11.00 5.59 19.68
C VAL A 106 -11.02 4.22 20.36
N VAL A 107 -10.73 3.15 19.60
CA VAL A 107 -10.59 1.79 20.13
C VAL A 107 -9.33 1.71 20.98
N TRP A 108 -8.22 2.20 20.44
CA TRP A 108 -6.97 2.39 21.17
C TRP A 108 -6.12 3.50 20.55
N SER A 109 -5.23 4.06 21.35
CA SER A 109 -4.13 4.92 20.92
C SER A 109 -2.82 4.40 21.48
N LEU A 110 -1.82 4.31 20.61
CA LEU A 110 -0.52 3.75 20.90
C LEU A 110 0.55 4.84 20.80
N PRO A 111 1.12 5.31 21.93
CA PRO A 111 2.21 6.28 21.91
C PRO A 111 3.51 5.62 21.44
N LEU A 112 4.11 6.20 20.41
CA LEU A 112 5.39 5.77 19.85
C LEU A 112 6.49 6.79 20.14
N ARG A 113 7.74 6.34 20.06
CA ARG A 113 8.90 7.15 20.48
C ARG A 113 9.18 8.35 19.57
N ARG A 114 8.69 8.33 18.32
CA ARG A 114 8.89 9.36 17.29
C ARG A 114 7.62 9.48 16.46
N ALA A 115 7.59 10.51 15.61
CA ALA A 115 6.51 10.72 14.66
C ALA A 115 6.32 9.45 13.83
N VAL A 116 5.07 8.99 13.74
CA VAL A 116 4.70 7.86 12.89
C VAL A 116 4.56 8.43 11.49
N THR A 117 5.26 7.88 10.51
CA THR A 117 5.33 8.44 9.14
C THR A 117 4.63 7.57 8.11
N GLY A 118 4.10 6.42 8.54
CA GLY A 118 3.37 5.50 7.69
C GLY A 118 2.78 4.37 8.51
N VAL A 119 1.66 3.84 8.01
CA VAL A 119 0.96 2.67 8.54
C VAL A 119 0.54 1.79 7.37
N ALA A 120 0.64 0.48 7.55
CA ALA A 120 0.07 -0.55 6.68
C ALA A 120 -0.48 -1.68 7.55
N ALA A 121 -1.44 -2.46 7.07
CA ALA A 121 -2.05 -3.54 7.84
C ALA A 121 -2.50 -4.68 6.93
N SER A 122 -2.49 -5.91 7.44
CA SER A 122 -3.26 -6.99 6.84
C SER A 122 -4.75 -6.71 7.01
N GLN A 123 -5.58 -7.25 6.13
CA GLN A 123 -7.01 -6.95 6.11
C GLN A 123 -7.70 -7.34 7.44
N ASP A 124 -7.28 -8.47 8.02
CA ASP A 124 -7.76 -8.95 9.32
C ASP A 124 -7.18 -8.20 10.52
N GLY A 125 -6.23 -7.29 10.31
CA GLY A 125 -5.53 -6.55 11.36
C GLY A 125 -4.57 -7.38 12.21
N SER A 126 -4.35 -8.67 11.89
CA SER A 126 -3.41 -9.53 12.63
C SER A 126 -1.98 -9.02 12.57
N ARG A 127 -1.64 -8.25 11.53
CA ARG A 127 -0.38 -7.54 11.39
C ARG A 127 -0.65 -6.08 11.08
N VAL A 128 -0.15 -5.20 11.94
CA VAL A 128 -0.15 -3.75 11.76
C VAL A 128 1.30 -3.28 11.76
N LEU A 129 1.70 -2.62 10.69
CA LEU A 129 3.04 -2.10 10.50
C LEU A 129 3.06 -0.58 10.73
N ALA A 130 4.02 -0.09 11.51
CA ALA A 130 4.27 1.34 11.68
C ALA A 130 5.71 1.71 11.34
N LEU A 131 5.87 2.82 10.62
CA LEU A 131 7.18 3.42 10.32
C LEU A 131 7.40 4.66 11.18
N LEU A 132 8.61 4.83 11.70
CA LEU A 132 8.96 5.98 12.53
C LEU A 132 9.98 6.90 11.86
N LYS A 133 9.79 8.21 12.02
CA LYS A 133 10.66 9.24 11.44
C LYS A 133 12.12 9.07 11.86
N GLY A 134 13.01 8.84 10.89
CA GLY A 134 14.46 8.72 11.10
C GLY A 134 14.86 7.43 11.83
N ASP A 135 14.00 6.42 11.84
CA ASP A 135 14.26 5.12 12.48
C ASP A 135 14.58 4.07 11.41
N PRO A 136 15.64 3.25 11.54
CA PRO A 136 15.97 2.23 10.56
C PRO A 136 15.15 0.94 10.69
N LYS A 137 14.02 0.99 11.41
CA LYS A 137 13.16 -0.16 11.71
C LYS A 137 11.72 0.09 11.29
N ALA A 138 11.03 -0.99 10.96
CA ALA A 138 9.57 -1.03 10.93
C ALA A 138 9.05 -1.83 12.13
N TYR A 139 7.96 -1.41 12.75
CA TYR A 139 7.42 -2.02 13.96
C TYR A 139 6.13 -2.75 13.66
N LEU A 140 6.00 -3.96 14.19
CA LEU A 140 4.82 -4.81 14.03
C LEU A 140 4.00 -4.82 15.32
N PHE A 141 2.69 -4.70 15.15
CA PHE A 141 1.68 -4.80 16.19
C PHE A 141 0.56 -5.74 15.75
N ASP A 142 -0.25 -6.20 16.69
CA ASP A 142 -1.53 -6.86 16.40
C ASP A 142 -2.69 -5.85 16.36
N GLN A 143 -3.90 -6.36 16.10
CA GLN A 143 -5.15 -5.61 16.03
C GLN A 143 -5.50 -4.82 17.30
N ASP A 144 -4.91 -5.21 18.45
CA ASP A 144 -5.11 -4.60 19.76
C ASP A 144 -3.97 -3.64 20.12
N GLY A 145 -3.08 -3.37 19.17
CA GLY A 145 -1.93 -2.47 19.32
C GLY A 145 -0.81 -3.05 20.17
N GLN A 146 -0.79 -4.36 20.43
CA GLN A 146 0.31 -4.98 21.18
C GLN A 146 1.49 -5.26 20.27
N PRO A 147 2.73 -5.01 20.72
CA PRO A 147 3.92 -5.22 19.91
C PRO A 147 4.16 -6.71 19.63
N GLN A 148 4.34 -7.04 18.35
CA GLN A 148 4.62 -8.39 17.85
C GLN A 148 6.07 -8.56 17.39
N GLY A 149 6.74 -7.47 17.03
CA GLY A 149 8.15 -7.53 16.61
C GLY A 149 8.63 -6.25 15.95
N GLU A 150 9.86 -6.31 15.42
CA GLU A 150 10.47 -5.23 14.64
C GLU A 150 11.28 -5.82 13.48
N LEU A 151 11.28 -5.13 12.35
CA LEU A 151 12.07 -5.45 11.16
C LEU A 151 13.24 -4.48 11.06
N GLU A 152 14.47 -4.98 11.21
CA GLU A 152 15.68 -4.17 11.07
C GLU A 152 16.23 -4.26 9.63
N ILE A 153 16.07 -3.16 8.90
CA ILE A 153 16.58 -3.00 7.53
C ILE A 153 17.88 -2.18 7.48
N GLY A 154 18.29 -1.58 8.61
CA GLY A 154 19.55 -0.80 8.73
C GLY A 154 19.55 0.55 8.02
N ILE A 155 18.45 0.90 7.36
CA ILE A 155 18.22 2.17 6.65
C ILE A 155 16.80 2.64 6.93
N GLN A 156 16.54 3.96 6.83
CA GLN A 156 15.20 4.47 7.13
C GLN A 156 14.20 4.04 6.04
N PRO A 157 13.13 3.29 6.39
CA PRO A 157 12.02 3.07 5.48
C PRO A 157 11.23 4.36 5.31
N ARG A 158 10.92 4.71 4.07
CA ARG A 158 10.09 5.86 3.72
C ARG A 158 8.66 5.48 3.35
N LYS A 159 8.49 4.28 2.81
CA LYS A 159 7.21 3.70 2.42
C LYS A 159 7.17 2.26 2.88
N ALA A 160 5.98 1.79 3.19
CA ALA A 160 5.73 0.40 3.44
C ALA A 160 4.35 0.04 2.90
N ASP A 161 4.21 -1.21 2.49
CA ASP A 161 2.92 -1.83 2.26
C ASP A 161 2.96 -3.27 2.80
N LEU A 162 1.80 -3.78 3.18
CA LEU A 162 1.60 -5.11 3.74
C LEU A 162 0.42 -5.73 3.00
N SER A 163 0.59 -6.96 2.51
CA SER A 163 -0.47 -7.65 1.78
C SER A 163 -1.68 -7.93 2.67
N ASP A 164 -2.86 -8.03 2.07
CA ASP A 164 -4.13 -8.23 2.76
C ASP A 164 -4.12 -9.53 3.59
N ASN A 165 -3.48 -10.59 3.06
CA ASN A 165 -3.29 -11.86 3.75
C ASN A 165 -2.21 -11.85 4.85
N GLY A 166 -1.44 -10.75 4.98
CA GLY A 166 -0.38 -10.61 5.98
C GLY A 166 0.92 -11.38 5.69
N GLU A 167 1.02 -12.06 4.55
CA GLU A 167 2.16 -12.91 4.19
C GLU A 167 3.34 -12.15 3.54
N TRP A 168 3.14 -10.90 3.13
CA TRP A 168 4.15 -10.15 2.39
C TRP A 168 4.25 -8.70 2.83
N ILE A 169 5.47 -8.24 3.09
CA ILE A 169 5.78 -6.84 3.39
C ILE A 169 6.75 -6.30 2.34
N ALA A 170 6.43 -5.13 1.79
CA ALA A 170 7.36 -4.33 1.00
C ALA A 170 7.79 -3.10 1.79
N LEU A 171 9.10 -2.85 1.89
CA LEU A 171 9.65 -1.63 2.48
C LEU A 171 10.47 -0.87 1.44
N GLY A 172 10.13 0.40 1.21
CA GLY A 172 10.87 1.31 0.35
C GLY A 172 11.87 2.12 1.15
N GLY A 173 13.16 1.92 0.90
CA GLY A 173 14.26 2.53 1.62
C GLY A 173 14.69 3.91 1.11
N SER A 174 15.32 4.70 1.99
CA SER A 174 15.99 5.95 1.59
C SER A 174 17.22 5.73 0.70
N ASP A 175 17.70 4.50 0.60
CA ASP A 175 18.84 4.06 -0.21
C ASP A 175 18.45 3.66 -1.63
N GLN A 176 17.20 3.93 -2.04
CA GLN A 176 16.66 3.61 -3.37
C GLN A 176 16.50 2.09 -3.60
N TYR A 177 16.35 1.31 -2.52
CA TYR A 177 16.01 -0.10 -2.60
C TYR A 177 14.60 -0.38 -2.08
N VAL A 178 13.95 -1.36 -2.69
CA VAL A 178 12.79 -2.03 -2.11
C VAL A 178 13.27 -3.34 -1.48
N TYR A 179 12.83 -3.57 -0.26
CA TYR A 179 13.05 -4.77 0.53
C TYR A 179 11.74 -5.55 0.57
N VAL A 180 11.80 -6.85 0.26
CA VAL A 180 10.65 -7.75 0.30
C VAL A 180 10.87 -8.74 1.44
N ILE A 181 9.89 -8.83 2.32
CA ILE A 181 9.90 -9.65 3.52
C ILE A 181 8.69 -10.60 3.47
N ASP A 182 8.90 -11.86 3.83
CA ASP A 182 7.86 -12.89 3.83
C ASP A 182 7.10 -12.97 5.17
N GLY A 183 6.16 -13.91 5.25
CA GLY A 183 5.31 -14.14 6.41
C GLY A 183 6.09 -14.54 7.67
N GLU A 184 7.26 -15.15 7.51
CA GLU A 184 8.16 -15.53 8.61
C GLU A 184 9.06 -14.36 9.05
N LEU A 185 8.86 -13.17 8.48
CA LEU A 185 9.62 -11.95 8.73
C LEU A 185 11.07 -12.04 8.23
N GLU A 186 11.34 -12.89 7.24
CA GLU A 186 12.65 -13.01 6.60
C GLU A 186 12.72 -12.13 5.34
N GLN A 187 13.83 -11.43 5.16
CA GLN A 187 14.07 -10.65 3.95
C GLN A 187 14.42 -11.57 2.78
N VAL A 188 13.48 -11.76 1.86
CA VAL A 188 13.63 -12.63 0.67
C VAL A 188 14.01 -11.89 -0.60
N GLY A 189 13.89 -10.54 -0.62
CA GLY A 189 14.20 -9.73 -1.78
C GLY A 189 14.81 -8.37 -1.43
N LYS A 190 15.74 -7.91 -2.28
CA LYS A 190 16.29 -6.54 -2.25
C LYS A 190 16.55 -6.06 -3.68
N HIS A 191 15.82 -5.04 -4.11
CA HIS A 191 15.80 -4.60 -5.51
C HIS A 191 16.05 -3.10 -5.63
N SER A 192 17.02 -2.71 -6.46
CA SER A 192 17.32 -1.30 -6.71
C SER A 192 16.23 -0.65 -7.58
N ILE A 193 15.88 0.58 -7.25
CA ILE A 193 14.94 1.43 -7.97
C ILE A 193 15.68 2.70 -8.39
N SER A 194 15.40 3.21 -9.58
CA SER A 194 15.93 4.51 -9.99
C SER A 194 15.12 5.61 -9.28
N GLY A 195 15.79 6.52 -8.59
CA GLY A 195 15.12 7.65 -7.91
C GLY A 195 14.62 7.32 -6.51
N THR A 196 13.92 8.27 -5.89
CA THR A 196 13.26 8.02 -4.60
C THR A 196 12.01 7.19 -4.81
N ILE A 197 11.69 6.33 -3.85
CA ILE A 197 10.47 5.53 -3.85
C ILE A 197 9.35 6.42 -3.30
N ASP A 198 8.49 6.88 -4.20
CA ASP A 198 7.42 7.82 -3.88
C ASP A 198 6.10 7.06 -3.68
N ALA A 199 5.94 5.89 -4.30
CA ALA A 199 4.80 5.01 -4.11
C ALA A 199 5.22 3.52 -4.12
N LEU A 200 4.55 2.70 -3.34
CA LEU A 200 4.86 1.28 -3.15
C LEU A 200 3.58 0.52 -2.80
N THR A 201 3.37 -0.64 -3.44
CA THR A 201 2.32 -1.58 -3.02
C THR A 201 2.75 -3.02 -3.22
N ILE A 202 2.21 -3.94 -2.42
CA ILE A 202 2.44 -5.39 -2.52
C ILE A 202 1.13 -6.18 -2.49
N THR A 203 1.02 -7.20 -3.33
CA THR A 203 -0.18 -8.05 -3.43
C THR A 203 -0.07 -9.30 -2.56
N ASP A 204 -1.16 -10.05 -2.37
CA ASP A 204 -1.17 -11.34 -1.66
C ASP A 204 -0.30 -12.41 -2.33
N GLU A 205 -0.11 -12.31 -3.66
CA GLU A 205 0.81 -13.17 -4.40
C GLU A 205 2.29 -12.78 -4.21
N GLY A 206 2.60 -11.67 -3.53
CA GLY A 206 3.97 -11.14 -3.35
C GLY A 206 4.48 -10.27 -4.52
N ARG A 207 3.62 -9.84 -5.45
CA ARG A 207 4.01 -8.90 -6.50
C ARG A 207 4.15 -7.51 -5.92
N VAL A 208 5.27 -6.85 -6.18
CA VAL A 208 5.53 -5.47 -5.73
C VAL A 208 5.47 -4.51 -6.90
N VAL A 209 4.75 -3.41 -6.72
CA VAL A 209 4.70 -2.30 -7.69
C VAL A 209 5.30 -1.05 -7.05
N VAL A 210 6.20 -0.40 -7.77
CA VAL A 210 6.94 0.77 -7.28
C VAL A 210 6.79 1.92 -8.26
N GLY A 211 6.43 3.09 -7.73
CA GLY A 211 6.50 4.37 -8.41
C GLY A 211 7.66 5.21 -7.85
N SER A 212 8.37 5.90 -8.73
CA SER A 212 9.56 6.67 -8.35
C SER A 212 9.53 8.12 -8.83
N SER A 213 10.35 8.95 -8.18
CA SER A 213 10.54 10.36 -8.51
C SER A 213 11.12 10.60 -9.91
N THR A 214 11.73 9.59 -10.53
CA THR A 214 12.29 9.69 -11.89
C THR A 214 11.30 9.23 -12.96
N GLY A 215 10.05 8.93 -12.57
CA GLY A 215 9.03 8.41 -13.47
C GLY A 215 9.16 6.93 -13.80
N SER A 216 10.07 6.20 -13.15
CA SER A 216 10.13 4.74 -13.32
C SER A 216 8.98 4.07 -12.59
N VAL A 217 8.26 3.19 -13.28
CA VAL A 217 7.33 2.21 -12.70
C VAL A 217 7.98 0.85 -12.78
N VAL A 218 8.20 0.21 -11.64
CA VAL A 218 8.82 -1.12 -11.56
C VAL A 218 7.83 -2.11 -10.98
N ILE A 219 7.60 -3.21 -11.68
CA ILE A 219 6.86 -4.37 -11.18
C ILE A 219 7.87 -5.49 -10.91
N LEU A 220 7.92 -5.95 -9.67
CA LEU A 220 8.72 -7.08 -9.22
C LEU A 220 7.80 -8.24 -8.95
N GLU A 221 8.05 -9.36 -9.61
CA GLU A 221 7.27 -10.57 -9.46
C GLU A 221 7.93 -11.51 -8.45
N PRO A 222 7.16 -12.37 -7.78
CA PRO A 222 7.68 -13.31 -6.77
C PRO A 222 8.74 -14.28 -7.33
N ASP A 223 8.65 -14.60 -8.63
CA ASP A 223 9.62 -15.44 -9.34
C ASP A 223 10.94 -14.71 -9.66
N GLY A 224 11.08 -13.44 -9.25
CA GLY A 224 12.24 -12.58 -9.49
C GLY A 224 12.19 -11.82 -10.82
N ARG A 225 11.14 -12.01 -11.63
CA ARG A 225 10.98 -11.26 -12.88
C ARG A 225 10.73 -9.78 -12.59
N ARG A 226 11.39 -8.92 -13.36
CA ARG A 226 11.26 -7.46 -13.29
C ARG A 226 10.67 -6.92 -14.59
N ILE A 227 9.64 -6.09 -14.48
CA ILE A 227 9.08 -5.29 -15.58
C ILE A 227 9.28 -3.82 -15.24
N GLU A 228 9.70 -3.03 -16.21
CA GLU A 228 9.94 -1.60 -16.02
C GLU A 228 9.27 -0.79 -17.13
N PHE A 229 8.63 0.30 -16.71
CA PHE A 229 8.01 1.29 -17.58
C PHE A 229 8.53 2.68 -17.20
N SER A 230 8.37 3.64 -18.11
CA SER A 230 8.71 5.04 -17.85
C SER A 230 7.49 5.91 -18.10
N ALA A 231 7.11 6.67 -17.09
CA ALA A 231 6.18 7.79 -17.18
C ALA A 231 6.94 9.08 -17.55
N ALA A 232 6.21 10.10 -18.01
CA ALA A 232 6.80 11.39 -18.37
C ALA A 232 7.22 12.21 -17.14
N ASP A 233 6.62 11.92 -15.98
CA ASP A 233 6.80 12.66 -14.73
C ASP A 233 6.92 11.69 -13.55
N ALA A 234 7.18 12.21 -12.36
CA ALA A 234 7.27 11.41 -11.13
C ALA A 234 5.99 10.60 -10.89
N VAL A 235 6.14 9.32 -10.51
CA VAL A 235 5.00 8.45 -10.18
C VAL A 235 4.82 8.47 -8.67
N THR A 236 3.81 9.22 -8.24
CA THR A 236 3.60 9.58 -6.82
C THR A 236 2.55 8.73 -6.13
N ALA A 237 1.77 7.97 -6.89
CA ALA A 237 0.85 6.97 -6.39
C ALA A 237 0.91 5.71 -7.26
N VAL A 238 0.79 4.55 -6.61
CA VAL A 238 0.51 3.28 -7.26
C VAL A 238 -0.53 2.55 -6.43
N ALA A 239 -1.38 1.77 -7.08
CA ALA A 239 -2.32 0.87 -6.43
C ALA A 239 -2.40 -0.44 -7.22
N ALA A 240 -2.54 -1.55 -6.50
CA ALA A 240 -2.77 -2.86 -7.08
C ALA A 240 -4.00 -3.50 -6.42
N THR A 241 -4.75 -4.31 -7.16
CA THR A 241 -5.73 -5.20 -6.53
C THR A 241 -5.01 -6.34 -5.80
N ALA A 242 -5.64 -6.92 -4.77
CA ALA A 242 -5.06 -8.03 -3.99
C ALA A 242 -4.62 -9.21 -4.87
N ASP A 243 -5.37 -9.50 -5.94
CA ASP A 243 -5.06 -10.52 -6.96
C ASP A 243 -4.02 -10.06 -8.02
N GLY A 244 -3.53 -8.83 -7.91
CA GLY A 244 -2.56 -8.21 -8.81
C GLY A 244 -3.08 -7.97 -10.24
N ARG A 245 -4.38 -8.10 -10.49
CA ARG A 245 -4.98 -8.01 -11.83
C ARG A 245 -5.03 -6.59 -12.39
N TYR A 246 -5.14 -5.58 -11.54
CA TYR A 246 -5.18 -4.18 -11.94
C TYR A 246 -4.08 -3.41 -11.24
N ILE A 247 -3.37 -2.58 -11.99
CA ILE A 247 -2.35 -1.66 -11.47
C ILE A 247 -2.64 -0.27 -12.04
N ALA A 248 -2.74 0.73 -11.17
CA ALA A 248 -2.86 2.12 -11.55
C ALA A 248 -1.68 2.90 -10.97
N GLY A 249 -1.26 3.97 -11.65
CA GLY A 249 -0.29 4.93 -11.14
C GLY A 249 -0.47 6.30 -11.76
N SER A 250 -0.09 7.35 -11.03
CA SER A 250 -0.22 8.76 -11.43
C SER A 250 1.09 9.52 -11.28
#